data_AF-A0A957RSV0-F1
#
_entry.id   AF-A0A957RSV0-F1
#
_cell.length_a   1.000
_cell.length_b   1.000
_cell.length_c   1.000
_cell.angle_alpha   90.00
_cell.angle_beta   90.00
_cell.angle_gamma   90.00
#
_symmetry.space_group_name_H-M   'P 1'
#
loop_
_entity.id
_entity.type
_entity.pdbx_description
1 polymer ?
#
loop_
_entity_poly.entity_id
_entity_poly.type
_entity_poly.pdbx_seq_one_letter_code
_entity_poly.pdbx_strand_id
1 'polypeptide(L)'
;TPLYFPFGGTLQPEDAESVVAPPILGIQESGAETLWLVQSHLDGVDDSRVVHGWLGQHYPVITEQYPTGIQLTGFALRHRYDALPELGAGAALLDVDLAPGMRLLACEIMTPRLSATDERMHPPSGWVHVRLWWQAIGAIDQDYFPSVQMVGPEGVWGDRLYRDGEVLRRDPPSTWPQGTIVRDEVDINLNPVTPAGTYPVRVGLRDSAGADVGSPVTCGTVVVE
;
A
#
# COMPACT_ATOMS: atom_id res chain seq x y z
N THR A 1 -8.12 11.71 -23.54
CA THR A 1 -7.46 11.68 -22.23
C THR A 1 -7.20 13.11 -21.80
N PRO A 2 -7.66 13.55 -20.63
CA PRO A 2 -7.28 14.86 -20.13
C PRO A 2 -5.76 14.93 -19.96
N LEU A 3 -5.16 16.02 -20.44
CA LEU A 3 -3.76 16.33 -20.22
C LEU A 3 -3.68 17.29 -19.03
N TYR A 4 -3.06 16.86 -17.93
CA TYR A 4 -2.79 17.71 -16.78
C TYR A 4 -1.37 18.25 -16.91
N PHE A 5 -1.21 19.57 -16.93
CA PHE A 5 0.10 20.19 -17.10
C PHE A 5 0.94 20.08 -15.83
N PRO A 6 2.27 19.91 -15.95
CA PRO A 6 3.17 19.85 -14.81
C PRO A 6 3.31 21.22 -14.13
N PHE A 7 3.88 21.22 -12.93
CA PHE A 7 4.22 22.43 -12.19
C PHE A 7 5.33 23.19 -12.94
N GLY A 8 5.00 24.36 -13.48
CA GLY A 8 5.85 25.09 -14.42
C GLY A 8 6.96 25.95 -13.81
N GLY A 9 7.13 25.94 -12.48
CA GLY A 9 8.10 26.76 -11.76
C GLY A 9 8.40 26.21 -10.37
N THR A 10 9.27 26.91 -9.62
CA THR A 10 9.59 26.58 -8.23
C THR A 10 8.34 26.66 -7.36
N LEU A 11 8.10 25.63 -6.55
CA LEU A 11 6.95 25.55 -5.65
C LEU A 11 7.29 26.09 -4.27
N GLN A 12 6.42 26.93 -3.75
CA GLN A 12 6.41 27.38 -2.36
C GLN A 12 5.25 26.73 -1.58
N PRO A 13 5.32 26.63 -0.24
CA PRO A 13 4.25 26.02 0.55
C PRO A 13 2.86 26.60 0.29
N GLU A 14 2.75 27.90 0.04
CA GLU A 14 1.49 28.58 -0.29
C GLU A 14 0.86 28.16 -1.62
N ASP A 15 1.64 27.56 -2.54
CA ASP A 15 1.19 27.13 -3.85
C ASP A 15 0.38 25.83 -3.81
N ALA A 16 0.33 25.14 -2.66
CA ALA A 16 -0.27 23.82 -2.53
C ALA A 16 -1.73 23.78 -3.04
N GLU A 17 -2.56 24.72 -2.63
CA GLU A 17 -3.98 24.74 -3.00
C GLU A 17 -4.23 25.32 -4.40
N SER A 18 -3.47 26.35 -4.81
CA SER A 18 -3.70 27.03 -6.08
C SER A 18 -3.02 26.38 -7.28
N VAL A 19 -1.95 25.61 -7.06
CA VAL A 19 -1.11 25.05 -8.12
C VAL A 19 -1.08 23.52 -8.07
N VAL A 20 -0.92 22.92 -6.89
CA VAL A 20 -0.77 21.47 -6.75
C VAL A 20 -2.11 20.74 -6.78
N ALA A 21 -3.11 21.22 -6.03
CA ALA A 21 -4.40 20.57 -5.92
C ALA A 21 -5.15 20.42 -7.27
N PRO A 22 -5.28 21.45 -8.13
CA PRO A 22 -6.14 21.36 -9.32
C PRO A 22 -5.81 20.21 -10.31
N PRO A 23 -4.55 19.98 -10.71
CA PRO A 23 -4.24 18.85 -11.59
C PRO A 23 -4.51 17.49 -10.93
N ILE A 24 -4.24 17.35 -9.62
CA ILE A 24 -4.47 16.08 -8.92
C ILE A 24 -5.97 15.77 -8.78
N LEU A 25 -6.77 16.77 -8.39
CA LEU A 25 -8.22 16.63 -8.31
C LEU A 25 -8.81 16.30 -9.68
N GLY A 26 -8.32 16.94 -10.74
CA GLY A 26 -8.70 16.59 -12.10
C GLY A 26 -8.38 15.13 -12.44
N ILE A 27 -7.20 14.62 -12.07
CA ILE A 27 -6.82 13.20 -12.28
C ILE A 27 -7.81 12.28 -11.55
N GLN A 28 -8.14 12.58 -10.29
CA GLN A 28 -9.13 11.81 -9.52
C GLN A 28 -10.51 11.84 -10.20
N GLU A 29 -10.98 13.00 -10.66
CA GLU A 29 -12.25 13.15 -11.36
C GLU A 29 -12.30 12.36 -12.68
N SER A 30 -11.14 12.10 -13.30
CA SER A 30 -11.04 11.24 -14.48
C SER A 30 -11.24 9.74 -14.20
N GLY A 31 -11.36 9.36 -12.92
CA GLY A 31 -11.56 7.98 -12.46
C GLY A 31 -10.28 7.23 -12.16
N ALA A 32 -9.13 7.91 -12.08
CA ALA A 32 -7.88 7.27 -11.66
C ALA A 32 -7.97 6.86 -10.18
N GLU A 33 -7.69 5.60 -9.88
CA GLU A 33 -7.74 5.09 -8.49
C GLU A 33 -6.37 5.12 -7.79
N THR A 34 -5.30 5.28 -8.55
CA THR A 34 -3.92 5.32 -8.06
C THR A 34 -3.15 6.41 -8.78
N LEU A 35 -2.41 7.20 -8.03
CA LEU A 35 -1.48 8.21 -8.53
C LEU A 35 -0.06 7.82 -8.13
N TRP A 36 0.83 7.79 -9.11
CA TRP A 36 2.26 7.56 -8.90
C TRP A 36 3.01 8.88 -8.96
N LEU A 37 3.63 9.26 -7.84
CA LEU A 37 4.53 10.40 -7.77
C LEU A 37 5.96 9.92 -7.98
N VAL A 38 6.59 10.36 -9.07
CA VAL A 38 8.01 10.12 -9.36
C VAL A 38 8.76 11.42 -9.10
N GLN A 39 9.72 11.39 -8.17
CA GLN A 39 10.52 12.57 -7.81
C GLN A 39 12.00 12.33 -8.09
N SER A 40 12.64 13.32 -8.69
CA SER A 40 14.08 13.34 -8.96
C SER A 40 14.55 14.79 -8.99
N HIS A 41 15.74 15.08 -8.49
CA HIS A 41 16.38 16.41 -8.56
C HIS A 41 15.46 17.57 -8.12
N LEU A 42 14.99 17.55 -6.87
CA LEU A 42 14.03 18.55 -6.39
C LEU A 42 14.66 19.87 -5.95
N ASP A 43 15.97 19.92 -5.75
CA ASP A 43 16.67 21.09 -5.23
C ASP A 43 16.44 22.32 -6.14
N GLY A 44 15.94 23.40 -5.54
CA GLY A 44 15.57 24.65 -6.23
C GLY A 44 14.25 24.60 -7.01
N VAL A 45 13.57 23.45 -7.03
CA VAL A 45 12.28 23.25 -7.71
C VAL A 45 11.15 23.01 -6.70
N ASP A 46 11.35 22.11 -5.74
CA ASP A 46 10.36 21.77 -4.71
C ASP A 46 11.05 21.44 -3.38
N ASP A 47 11.83 22.41 -2.86
CA ASP A 47 12.62 22.26 -1.64
C ASP A 47 11.75 21.89 -0.42
N SER A 48 10.51 22.38 -0.40
CA SER A 48 9.55 22.12 0.68
C SER A 48 8.74 20.84 0.47
N ARG A 49 9.00 20.07 -0.60
CA ARG A 49 8.27 18.85 -0.94
C ARG A 49 6.75 19.08 -1.01
N VAL A 50 6.31 20.23 -1.52
CA VAL A 50 4.92 20.69 -1.53
C VAL A 50 4.00 19.67 -2.19
N VAL A 51 4.43 19.05 -3.30
CA VAL A 51 3.62 18.06 -4.02
C VAL A 51 3.42 16.79 -3.19
N HIS A 52 4.51 16.23 -2.68
CA HIS A 52 4.47 15.03 -1.85
C HIS A 52 3.71 15.28 -0.54
N GLY A 53 3.96 16.43 0.09
CA GLY A 53 3.31 16.84 1.33
C GLY A 53 1.81 17.00 1.16
N TRP A 54 1.35 17.66 0.09
CA TRP A 54 -0.07 17.80 -0.20
C TRP A 54 -0.70 16.44 -0.49
N LEU A 55 -0.08 15.59 -1.32
CA LEU A 55 -0.59 14.24 -1.59
C LEU A 55 -0.71 13.39 -0.31
N GLY A 56 0.31 13.38 0.55
CA GLY A 56 0.28 12.63 1.81
C GLY A 56 -0.74 13.15 2.84
N GLN A 57 -1.11 14.42 2.74
CA GLN A 57 -2.18 15.00 3.56
C GLN A 57 -3.59 14.65 3.04
N HIS A 58 -3.73 14.21 1.80
CA HIS A 58 -5.04 13.96 1.18
C HIS A 58 -5.29 12.47 0.94
N TYR A 59 -4.30 11.71 0.51
CA TYR A 59 -4.44 10.33 0.08
C TYR A 59 -3.55 9.38 0.88
N PRO A 60 -4.00 8.16 1.16
CA PRO A 60 -3.14 7.17 1.78
C PRO A 60 -2.07 6.67 0.82
N VAL A 61 -0.90 6.41 1.40
CA VAL A 61 0.27 5.85 0.73
C VAL A 61 0.08 4.33 0.63
N ILE A 62 0.22 3.80 -0.57
CA ILE A 62 0.12 2.37 -0.87
C ILE A 62 1.48 1.71 -1.08
N THR A 63 2.48 2.49 -1.50
CA THR A 63 3.87 2.02 -1.61
C THR A 63 4.84 3.19 -1.63
N GLU A 64 6.05 2.95 -1.15
CA GLU A 64 7.20 3.83 -1.31
C GLU A 64 8.39 2.98 -1.71
N GLN A 65 9.03 3.38 -2.80
CA GLN A 65 10.20 2.70 -3.37
C GLN A 65 11.28 3.74 -3.64
N TYR A 66 12.53 3.32 -3.47
CA TYR A 66 13.70 4.20 -3.61
C TYR A 66 14.69 3.65 -4.64
N PRO A 67 14.34 3.65 -5.94
CA PRO A 67 15.32 3.31 -6.98
C PRO A 67 16.46 4.34 -7.02
N THR A 68 17.62 3.95 -7.53
CA THR A 68 18.78 4.85 -7.62
C THR A 68 18.46 6.19 -8.30
N GLY A 69 18.55 7.28 -7.53
CA GLY A 69 18.37 8.66 -8.01
C GLY A 69 16.91 9.14 -8.12
N ILE A 70 15.94 8.32 -7.72
CA ILE A 70 14.52 8.68 -7.74
C ILE A 70 13.79 8.20 -6.48
N GLN A 71 12.73 8.89 -6.10
CA GLN A 71 11.75 8.44 -5.13
C GLN A 71 10.43 8.17 -5.86
N LEU A 72 9.84 7.01 -5.62
CA LEU A 72 8.54 6.63 -6.15
C LEU A 72 7.56 6.44 -4.98
N THR A 73 6.48 7.21 -4.97
CA THR A 73 5.40 7.05 -3.99
C THR A 73 4.09 6.79 -4.71
N GLY A 74 3.40 5.70 -4.34
CA GLY A 74 2.06 5.41 -4.79
C GLY A 74 1.04 5.95 -3.78
N PHE A 75 0.03 6.68 -4.27
CA PHE A 75 -1.11 7.18 -3.50
C PHE A 75 -2.41 6.57 -4.01
N ALA A 76 -3.28 6.11 -3.10
CA ALA A 76 -4.62 5.68 -3.47
C ALA A 76 -5.56 6.89 -3.54
N LEU A 77 -5.90 7.32 -4.77
CA LEU A 77 -6.93 8.35 -4.98
C LEU A 77 -8.33 7.83 -4.63
N ARG A 78 -8.50 6.50 -4.68
CA ARG A 78 -9.66 5.80 -4.18
C ARG A 78 -9.22 4.56 -3.42
N HIS A 79 -9.66 4.43 -2.18
CA HIS A 79 -9.45 3.22 -1.37
C HIS A 79 -10.76 2.64 -0.81
N ARG A 80 -11.88 3.37 -0.83
CA ARG A 80 -13.21 2.87 -0.43
C ARG A 80 -14.08 2.45 -1.61
N TYR A 81 -14.81 1.35 -1.43
CA TYR A 81 -15.65 0.72 -2.43
C TYR A 81 -16.95 0.20 -1.81
N ASP A 82 -18.05 0.32 -2.56
CA ASP A 82 -19.36 -0.22 -2.17
C ASP A 82 -19.52 -1.70 -2.54
N ALA A 83 -18.72 -2.17 -3.50
CA ALA A 83 -18.67 -3.53 -3.97
C ALA A 83 -17.23 -3.88 -4.35
N LEU A 84 -16.85 -5.16 -4.18
CA LEU A 84 -15.54 -5.65 -4.58
C LEU A 84 -15.40 -5.47 -6.10
N PRO A 85 -14.39 -4.74 -6.60
CA PRO A 85 -14.20 -4.58 -8.03
C PRO A 85 -13.77 -5.89 -8.67
N GLU A 86 -13.76 -5.92 -10.00
CA GLU A 86 -13.16 -7.02 -10.75
C GLU A 86 -11.69 -7.14 -10.36
N LEU A 87 -11.30 -8.34 -9.90
CA LEU A 87 -9.96 -8.60 -9.42
C LEU A 87 -9.05 -9.06 -10.57
N GLY A 88 -7.75 -8.78 -10.45
CA GLY A 88 -6.75 -9.31 -11.36
C GLY A 88 -6.70 -10.85 -11.32
N ALA A 89 -6.25 -11.46 -12.42
CA ALA A 89 -6.18 -12.92 -12.54
C ALA A 89 -5.26 -13.59 -11.49
N GLY A 90 -4.35 -12.83 -10.87
CA GLY A 90 -3.47 -13.28 -9.80
C GLY A 90 -4.05 -13.14 -8.39
N ALA A 91 -5.26 -12.61 -8.25
CA ALA A 91 -5.89 -12.40 -6.96
C ALA A 91 -6.53 -13.70 -6.41
N ALA A 92 -6.34 -13.95 -5.13
CA ALA A 92 -7.04 -14.98 -4.36
C ALA A 92 -8.26 -14.38 -3.67
N LEU A 93 -9.45 -14.93 -3.94
CA LEU A 93 -10.63 -14.72 -3.11
C LEU A 93 -10.51 -15.58 -1.86
N LEU A 94 -10.52 -14.95 -0.69
CA LEU A 94 -10.32 -15.60 0.60
C LEU A 94 -11.63 -15.70 1.38
N ASP A 95 -12.38 -14.60 1.45
CA ASP A 95 -13.66 -14.50 2.19
C ASP A 95 -13.56 -15.05 3.63
N VAL A 96 -12.57 -14.58 4.39
CA VAL A 96 -12.28 -15.05 5.76
C VAL A 96 -12.43 -13.94 6.80
N ASP A 97 -13.15 -14.23 7.87
CA ASP A 97 -13.24 -13.39 9.06
C ASP A 97 -11.96 -13.54 9.88
N LEU A 98 -11.15 -12.47 9.98
CA LEU A 98 -9.87 -12.49 10.70
C LEU A 98 -9.98 -11.92 12.11
N ALA A 99 -10.94 -11.02 12.34
CA ALA A 99 -11.23 -10.43 13.64
C ALA A 99 -12.72 -10.06 13.74
N PRO A 100 -13.24 -9.79 14.95
CA PRO A 100 -14.61 -9.29 15.12
C PRO A 100 -14.93 -8.12 14.20
N GLY A 101 -15.95 -8.28 13.36
CA GLY A 101 -16.40 -7.26 12.42
C GLY A 101 -15.51 -7.07 11.18
N MET A 102 -14.37 -7.76 11.08
CA MET A 102 -13.34 -7.53 10.07
C MET A 102 -13.08 -8.78 9.22
N ARG A 103 -13.31 -8.65 7.91
CA ARG A 103 -13.13 -9.70 6.91
C ARG A 103 -12.06 -9.35 5.89
N LEU A 104 -11.24 -10.33 5.51
CA LEU A 104 -10.38 -10.27 4.33
C LEU A 104 -11.11 -10.93 3.16
N LEU A 105 -11.60 -10.13 2.23
CA LEU A 105 -12.31 -10.61 1.04
C LEU A 105 -11.35 -11.23 0.03
N ALA A 106 -10.26 -10.53 -0.27
CA ALA A 106 -9.31 -10.92 -1.30
C ALA A 106 -7.90 -10.42 -1.01
N CYS A 107 -6.94 -11.07 -1.64
CA CYS A 107 -5.55 -10.68 -1.62
C CYS A 107 -4.89 -10.94 -2.97
N GLU A 108 -4.00 -10.05 -3.41
CA GLU A 108 -3.26 -10.17 -4.67
C GLU A 108 -1.78 -9.90 -4.43
N ILE A 109 -0.93 -10.86 -4.79
CA ILE A 109 0.53 -10.70 -4.78
C ILE A 109 0.92 -10.09 -6.12
N MET A 110 1.26 -8.81 -6.13
CA MET A 110 1.57 -8.05 -7.35
C MET A 110 3.01 -8.29 -7.82
N THR A 111 3.89 -8.77 -6.93
CA THR A 111 5.27 -9.19 -7.24
C THR A 111 5.45 -10.68 -6.94
N PRO A 112 4.86 -11.61 -7.73
CA PRO A 112 4.87 -13.04 -7.41
C PRO A 112 6.22 -13.72 -7.66
N ARG A 113 7.16 -13.04 -8.34
CA ARG A 113 8.51 -13.53 -8.64
C ARG A 113 9.51 -12.39 -8.49
N LEU A 114 10.61 -12.65 -7.79
CA LEU A 114 11.69 -11.68 -7.53
C LEU A 114 12.96 -12.38 -7.08
N SER A 115 14.08 -11.65 -7.01
CA SER A 115 15.28 -12.10 -6.30
C SER A 115 15.29 -11.55 -4.87
N ALA A 116 16.02 -12.23 -3.97
CA ALA A 116 16.15 -11.79 -2.58
C ALA A 116 16.88 -10.44 -2.43
N THR A 117 17.69 -10.06 -3.41
CA THR A 117 18.42 -8.79 -3.50
C THR A 117 18.02 -8.02 -4.75
N ASP A 118 18.08 -6.69 -4.66
CA ASP A 118 17.94 -5.79 -5.81
C ASP A 118 18.90 -4.60 -5.64
N GLU A 119 19.97 -4.54 -6.44
CA GLU A 119 20.96 -3.45 -6.35
C GLU A 119 20.43 -2.10 -6.86
N ARG A 120 19.27 -2.08 -7.52
CA ARG A 120 18.68 -0.85 -8.04
C ARG A 120 17.77 -0.18 -7.03
N MET A 121 17.40 -0.87 -5.95
CA MET A 121 16.47 -0.41 -4.91
C MET A 121 17.21 -0.18 -3.59
N HIS A 122 16.67 0.71 -2.75
CA HIS A 122 17.13 0.86 -1.37
C HIS A 122 16.03 0.54 -0.33
N PRO A 123 16.32 -0.29 0.68
CA PRO A 123 17.46 -1.20 0.81
C PRO A 123 17.61 -2.18 -0.36
N PRO A 124 18.83 -2.74 -0.58
CA PRO A 124 19.15 -3.62 -1.70
C PRO A 124 18.62 -5.05 -1.49
N SER A 125 17.33 -5.16 -1.20
CA SER A 125 16.58 -6.39 -0.99
C SER A 125 15.48 -6.52 -2.04
N GLY A 126 14.91 -7.71 -2.15
CA GLY A 126 13.67 -7.94 -2.88
C GLY A 126 12.47 -7.39 -2.10
N TRP A 127 11.47 -6.90 -2.84
CA TRP A 127 10.23 -6.35 -2.25
C TRP A 127 9.02 -7.03 -2.88
N VAL A 128 8.14 -7.55 -2.03
CA VAL A 128 6.86 -8.12 -2.48
C VAL A 128 5.76 -7.12 -2.19
N HIS A 129 5.12 -6.63 -3.25
CA HIS A 129 3.96 -5.76 -3.13
C HIS A 129 2.69 -6.60 -3.07
N VAL A 130 1.83 -6.34 -2.08
CA VAL A 130 0.60 -7.10 -1.82
C VAL A 130 -0.57 -6.15 -1.68
N ARG A 131 -1.63 -6.41 -2.46
CA ARG A 131 -2.92 -5.71 -2.35
C ARG A 131 -3.91 -6.55 -1.56
N LEU A 132 -4.63 -5.90 -0.66
CA LEU A 132 -5.59 -6.48 0.27
C LEU A 132 -6.94 -5.80 0.11
N TRP A 133 -8.01 -6.59 0.28
CA TRP A 133 -9.39 -6.11 0.24
C TRP A 133 -10.08 -6.45 1.54
N TRP A 134 -10.26 -5.45 2.39
CA TRP A 134 -10.89 -5.58 3.69
C TRP A 134 -12.38 -5.25 3.61
N GLN A 135 -13.19 -5.85 4.47
CA GLN A 135 -14.60 -5.49 4.61
C GLN A 135 -15.01 -5.41 6.07
N ALA A 136 -15.75 -4.35 6.41
CA ALA A 136 -16.50 -4.27 7.66
C ALA A 136 -17.78 -5.11 7.53
N ILE A 137 -17.85 -6.26 8.19
CA ILE A 137 -19.04 -7.13 8.19
C ILE A 137 -20.00 -6.84 9.36
N GLY A 138 -19.57 -5.98 10.29
CA GLY A 138 -20.35 -5.51 11.44
C GLY A 138 -19.66 -4.31 12.09
N ALA A 139 -20.06 -3.98 13.32
CA ALA A 139 -19.35 -2.97 14.11
C ALA A 139 -17.93 -3.45 14.45
N ILE A 140 -16.97 -2.52 14.39
CA ILE A 140 -15.57 -2.75 14.72
C ILE A 140 -15.23 -1.81 15.88
N ASP A 141 -14.99 -2.36 17.06
CA ASP A 141 -14.85 -1.58 18.30
C ASP A 141 -13.42 -1.06 18.55
N GLN A 142 -12.47 -1.42 17.69
CA GLN A 142 -11.06 -1.01 17.79
C GLN A 142 -10.39 -0.98 16.43
N ASP A 143 -9.26 -0.28 16.33
CA ASP A 143 -8.47 -0.28 15.11
C ASP A 143 -7.65 -1.56 14.97
N TYR A 144 -7.66 -2.10 13.76
CA TYR A 144 -6.84 -3.24 13.35
C TYR A 144 -5.80 -2.80 12.33
N PHE A 145 -4.62 -3.40 12.38
CA PHE A 145 -3.54 -3.16 11.42
C PHE A 145 -3.13 -4.48 10.76
N PRO A 146 -2.87 -4.51 9.43
CA PRO A 146 -2.43 -5.72 8.77
C PRO A 146 -1.07 -6.18 9.31
N SER A 147 -0.92 -7.47 9.58
CA SER A 147 0.39 -8.14 9.60
C SER A 147 0.51 -8.93 8.30
N VAL A 148 1.59 -8.73 7.55
CA VAL A 148 1.81 -9.45 6.28
C VAL A 148 3.25 -9.89 6.20
N GLN A 149 3.45 -11.20 6.11
CA GLN A 149 4.77 -11.81 6.22
C GLN A 149 4.98 -12.85 5.13
N MET A 150 6.19 -12.87 4.57
CA MET A 150 6.69 -13.99 3.78
C MET A 150 7.34 -14.99 4.73
N VAL A 151 6.82 -16.22 4.78
CA VAL A 151 7.29 -17.23 5.73
C VAL A 151 7.85 -18.45 5.00
N GLY A 152 8.87 -19.09 5.59
CA GLY A 152 9.46 -20.32 5.12
C GLY A 152 9.62 -21.34 6.26
N PRO A 153 10.23 -22.50 5.99
CA PRO A 153 10.39 -23.57 6.99
C PRO A 153 11.15 -23.12 8.25
N GLU A 154 12.05 -22.14 8.10
CA GLU A 154 12.93 -21.64 9.16
C GLU A 154 12.36 -20.42 9.91
N GLY A 155 11.21 -19.88 9.48
CA GLY A 155 10.56 -18.72 10.09
C GLY A 155 10.19 -17.62 9.09
N VAL A 156 10.21 -16.38 9.55
CA VAL A 156 9.86 -15.20 8.75
C VAL A 156 11.06 -14.74 7.92
N TRP A 157 10.90 -14.70 6.60
CA TRP A 157 11.93 -14.25 5.65
C TRP A 157 11.69 -12.83 5.13
N GLY A 158 10.50 -12.29 5.35
CA GLY A 158 10.19 -10.88 5.11
C GLY A 158 8.98 -10.47 5.92
N ASP A 159 9.01 -9.24 6.42
CA ASP A 159 7.88 -8.61 7.09
C ASP A 159 7.48 -7.34 6.33
N ARG A 160 6.22 -6.95 6.48
CA ARG A 160 5.73 -5.73 5.88
C ARG A 160 6.46 -4.51 6.43
N LEU A 161 6.57 -3.49 5.60
CA LEU A 161 6.97 -2.15 6.01
C LEU A 161 5.74 -1.42 6.56
N TYR A 162 5.97 -0.69 7.65
CA TYR A 162 4.98 0.17 8.28
C TYR A 162 5.24 1.61 7.87
N ARG A 163 4.18 2.35 7.57
CA ARG A 163 4.24 3.74 7.11
C ARG A 163 3.19 4.58 7.84
N ASP A 164 3.53 5.83 8.13
CA ASP A 164 2.60 6.76 8.77
C ASP A 164 1.41 7.15 7.86
N GLY A 165 1.58 7.04 6.55
CA GLY A 165 0.55 7.38 5.55
C GLY A 165 -0.34 6.22 5.12
N GLU A 166 -0.21 5.03 5.70
CA GLU A 166 -0.91 3.81 5.23
C GLU A 166 -2.44 3.89 5.36
N VAL A 167 -3.15 3.09 4.54
CA VAL A 167 -4.61 3.18 4.39
C VAL A 167 -5.31 3.01 5.73
N LEU A 168 -5.07 1.91 6.47
CA LEU A 168 -5.77 1.62 7.72
C LEU A 168 -5.38 2.54 8.88
N ARG A 169 -4.32 3.35 8.75
CA ARG A 169 -3.97 4.39 9.73
C ARG A 169 -4.70 5.70 9.43
N ARG A 170 -4.83 6.07 8.15
CA ARG A 170 -5.57 7.28 7.73
C ARG A 170 -7.08 7.07 7.72
N ASP A 171 -7.52 5.84 7.48
CA ASP A 171 -8.90 5.41 7.45
C ASP A 171 -9.12 4.22 8.41
N PRO A 172 -9.21 4.48 9.73
CA PRO A 172 -9.18 3.43 10.72
C PRO A 172 -10.41 2.51 10.67
N PRO A 173 -10.25 1.17 10.79
CA PRO A 173 -11.36 0.22 10.69
C PRO A 173 -12.53 0.49 11.63
N SER A 174 -12.28 1.04 12.83
CA SER A 174 -13.34 1.38 13.78
C SER A 174 -14.33 2.45 13.26
N THR A 175 -13.96 3.18 12.22
CA THR A 175 -14.79 4.23 11.61
C THR A 175 -15.59 3.74 10.40
N TRP A 176 -15.41 2.48 9.98
CA TRP A 176 -15.99 1.98 8.75
C TRP A 176 -17.48 1.67 8.94
N PRO A 177 -18.36 2.23 8.08
CA PRO A 177 -19.73 1.75 7.99
C PRO A 177 -19.76 0.27 7.63
N GLN A 178 -20.72 -0.47 8.17
CA GLN A 178 -20.95 -1.87 7.78
C GLN A 178 -21.13 -1.98 6.27
N GLY A 179 -20.49 -2.99 5.68
CA GLY A 179 -20.48 -3.26 4.24
C GLY A 179 -19.34 -2.58 3.49
N THR A 180 -18.70 -1.55 4.07
CA THR A 180 -17.59 -0.82 3.42
C THR A 180 -16.46 -1.78 3.07
N ILE A 181 -16.00 -1.70 1.82
CA ILE A 181 -14.82 -2.41 1.34
C ILE A 181 -13.68 -1.41 1.23
N VAL A 182 -12.52 -1.76 1.78
CA VAL A 182 -11.32 -0.94 1.76
C VAL A 182 -10.18 -1.68 1.07
N ARG A 183 -9.64 -1.06 0.02
CA ARG A 183 -8.39 -1.47 -0.63
C ARG A 183 -7.21 -0.96 0.18
N ASP A 184 -6.37 -1.88 0.59
CA ASP A 184 -5.10 -1.60 1.24
C ASP A 184 -3.95 -2.24 0.46
N GLU A 185 -2.75 -1.70 0.58
CA GLU A 185 -1.58 -2.20 -0.11
C GLU A 185 -0.36 -2.08 0.81
N VAL A 186 0.44 -3.15 0.86
CA VAL A 186 1.61 -3.24 1.73
C VAL A 186 2.80 -3.76 0.95
N ASP A 187 4.00 -3.38 1.40
CA ASP A 187 5.24 -3.91 0.85
C ASP A 187 5.94 -4.77 1.89
N ILE A 188 6.30 -5.99 1.52
CA ILE A 188 7.14 -6.89 2.32
C ILE A 188 8.58 -6.67 1.88
N ASN A 189 9.44 -6.33 2.83
CA ASN A 189 10.88 -6.25 2.60
C ASN A 189 11.51 -7.59 2.94
N LEU A 190 12.23 -8.19 1.98
CA LEU A 190 12.86 -9.49 2.15
C LEU A 190 14.18 -9.36 2.89
N ASN A 191 14.52 -10.38 3.67
CA ASN A 191 15.89 -10.59 4.08
C ASN A 191 16.75 -10.86 2.83
N PRO A 192 17.84 -10.10 2.59
CA PRO A 192 18.67 -10.25 1.39
C PRO A 192 19.38 -11.61 1.29
N VAL A 193 19.43 -12.39 2.38
CA VAL A 193 19.97 -13.77 2.35
C VAL A 193 18.90 -14.85 2.19
N THR A 194 17.66 -14.47 1.84
CA THR A 194 16.57 -15.43 1.59
C THR A 194 16.98 -16.41 0.49
N PRO A 195 16.99 -17.73 0.75
CA PRO A 195 17.32 -18.72 -0.26
C PRO A 195 16.30 -18.75 -1.40
N ALA A 196 16.74 -19.13 -2.60
CA ALA A 196 15.83 -19.40 -3.71
C ALA A 196 14.80 -20.49 -3.33
N GLY A 197 13.54 -20.30 -3.70
CA GLY A 197 12.46 -21.18 -3.29
C GLY A 197 11.07 -20.58 -3.48
N THR A 198 10.06 -21.31 -3.02
CA THR A 198 8.66 -20.84 -3.04
C THR A 198 8.18 -20.62 -1.62
N TYR A 199 7.76 -19.40 -1.30
CA TYR A 199 7.42 -18.98 0.04
C TYR A 199 5.95 -18.52 0.12
N PRO A 200 5.14 -19.04 1.05
CA PRO A 200 3.81 -18.49 1.30
C PRO A 200 3.87 -17.08 1.88
N VAL A 201 2.95 -16.22 1.41
CA VAL A 201 2.64 -14.93 2.03
C VAL A 201 1.45 -15.12 2.95
N ARG A 202 1.62 -14.79 4.23
CA ARG A 202 0.60 -14.86 5.27
C ARG A 202 0.09 -13.47 5.62
N VAL A 203 -1.22 -13.33 5.70
CA VAL A 203 -1.93 -12.11 6.08
C VAL A 203 -2.68 -12.36 7.39
N GLY A 204 -2.45 -11.52 8.38
CA GLY A 204 -3.15 -11.49 9.65
C GLY A 204 -3.51 -10.06 10.05
N LEU A 205 -4.01 -9.91 11.28
CA LEU A 205 -4.31 -8.62 11.88
C LEU A 205 -3.61 -8.49 13.22
N ARG A 206 -3.29 -7.25 13.59
CA ARG A 206 -2.90 -6.84 14.93
C ARG A 206 -3.91 -5.85 15.48
N ASP A 207 -4.17 -5.91 16.78
CA ASP A 207 -4.98 -4.90 17.47
C ASP A 207 -4.20 -3.60 17.72
N SER A 208 -4.86 -2.61 18.31
CA SER A 208 -4.26 -1.33 18.67
C SER A 208 -3.13 -1.42 19.70
N ALA A 209 -3.03 -2.53 20.45
CA ALA A 209 -1.93 -2.80 21.37
C ALA A 209 -0.74 -3.49 20.68
N GLY A 210 -0.88 -3.86 19.39
CA GLY A 210 0.12 -4.53 18.59
C GLY A 210 0.14 -6.06 18.76
N ALA A 211 -0.86 -6.64 19.43
CA ALA A 211 -0.97 -8.09 19.57
C ALA A 211 -1.63 -8.70 18.34
N ASP A 212 -1.15 -9.86 17.89
CA ASP A 212 -1.77 -10.58 16.78
C ASP A 212 -3.19 -11.06 17.17
N VAL A 213 -4.13 -10.91 16.24
CA VAL A 213 -5.55 -11.25 16.40
C VAL A 213 -5.94 -12.30 15.37
N GLY A 214 -6.65 -13.33 15.84
CA GLY A 214 -7.08 -14.43 14.99
C GLY A 214 -5.91 -15.29 14.50
N SER A 215 -6.15 -16.05 13.44
CA SER A 215 -5.10 -16.86 12.79
C SER A 215 -4.82 -16.28 11.41
N PRO A 216 -3.55 -16.06 11.04
CA PRO A 216 -3.22 -15.56 9.71
C PRO A 216 -3.58 -16.58 8.64
N VAL A 217 -4.02 -16.08 7.48
CA VAL A 217 -4.38 -16.86 6.29
C VAL A 217 -3.33 -16.72 5.20
N THR A 218 -3.20 -17.73 4.35
CA THR A 218 -2.28 -17.66 3.21
C THR A 218 -2.94 -16.90 2.05
N CYS A 219 -2.31 -15.82 1.61
CA CYS A 219 -2.72 -15.07 0.42
C CYS A 219 -2.34 -15.81 -0.88
N GLY A 220 -1.13 -16.35 -0.92
CA GLY A 220 -0.56 -17.02 -2.09
C GLY A 220 0.90 -17.35 -1.85
N THR A 221 1.65 -17.62 -2.93
CA THR A 221 3.09 -17.89 -2.86
C THR A 221 3.89 -16.96 -3.74
N VAL A 222 5.10 -16.65 -3.29
CA VAL A 222 6.13 -15.90 -4.01
C VAL A 222 7.25 -16.85 -4.40
N VAL A 223 7.79 -16.72 -5.60
CA VAL A 223 9.01 -17.42 -6.04
C VAL A 223 10.20 -16.48 -5.87
N VAL A 224 11.17 -16.90 -5.07
CA VAL A 224 12.48 -16.25 -4.94
C VAL A 224 13.46 -16.99 -5.86
N GLU A 225 14.08 -16.26 -6.79
CA GLU A 225 15.02 -16.77 -7.80
C GLU A 225 16.47 -16.32 -7.53
#